data_AF-A0A535HP91-F1
#
_entry.id   AF-A0A535HP91-F1
#
_cell.length_a   1.000
_cell.length_b   1.000
_cell.length_c   1.000
_cell.angle_alpha   90.00
_cell.angle_beta   90.00
_cell.angle_gamma   90.00
#
_symmetry.space_group_name_H-M   'P 1'
#
loop_
_entity.id
_entity.type
_entity.pdbx_description
1 polymer ?
#
loop_
_entity_poly.entity_id
_entity_poly.type
_entity_poly.pdbx_seq_one_letter_code
_entity_poly.pdbx_strand_id
1 'polypeptide(L)'
;MPETEYVELVVSGKRIRLGRADVLRAVRDGRLGLVRQHAVEIEKQLYPVKEVFARATGIDVLDFNTTQARGALRRLGFDVRTVSPLGHRRHH
;
A
#
# COMPACT_ATOMS: atom_id res chain seq x y z
N MET A 1 -5.50 20.95 -16.68
CA MET A 1 -4.24 20.29 -16.30
C MET A 1 -4.51 19.64 -14.96
N PRO A 2 -4.76 18.32 -14.84
CA PRO A 2 -4.99 17.76 -13.52
C PRO A 2 -3.67 17.77 -12.78
N GLU A 3 -3.64 18.49 -11.66
CA GLU A 3 -2.56 18.45 -10.68
C GLU A 3 -2.25 17.00 -10.38
N THR A 4 -1.02 16.63 -10.68
CA THR A 4 -0.55 15.27 -10.56
C THR A 4 -0.70 14.82 -9.11
N GLU A 5 -1.61 13.88 -8.86
CA GLU A 5 -1.90 13.32 -7.54
C GLU A 5 -0.78 12.32 -7.16
N TYR A 6 0.42 12.85 -6.95
CA TYR A 6 1.58 12.12 -6.44
C TYR A 6 1.91 12.57 -5.03
N VAL A 7 2.44 11.65 -4.25
CA VAL A 7 2.98 11.92 -2.92
C VAL A 7 4.50 11.74 -2.96
N GLU A 8 5.21 12.75 -2.46
CA GLU A 8 6.65 12.67 -2.24
C GLU A 8 6.92 12.14 -0.84
N LEU A 9 7.75 11.12 -0.78
CA LEU A 9 8.08 10.38 0.42
C LEU A 9 9.59 10.24 0.49
N VAL A 10 10.14 10.16 1.70
CA VAL A 10 11.54 9.78 1.90
C VAL A 10 11.55 8.42 2.58
N VAL A 11 12.12 7.42 1.92
CA VAL A 11 12.27 6.05 2.45
C VAL A 11 13.74 5.68 2.38
N SER A 12 14.32 5.26 3.51
CA SER A 12 15.77 5.05 3.70
C SER A 12 16.65 6.16 3.10
N GLY A 13 16.24 7.42 3.26
CA GLY A 13 16.99 8.58 2.72
C GLY A 13 16.84 8.81 1.22
N LYS A 14 16.12 7.95 0.48
CA LYS A 14 15.77 8.14 -0.92
C LYS A 14 14.45 8.87 -1.05
N ARG A 15 14.46 10.00 -1.78
CA ARG A 15 13.25 10.70 -2.20
C ARG A 15 12.58 9.92 -3.32
N ILE A 16 11.37 9.45 -3.07
CA ILE A 16 10.55 8.73 -4.04
C ILE A 16 9.23 9.45 -4.25
N ARG A 17 8.78 9.41 -5.50
CA ARG A 17 7.49 9.91 -5.94
C ARG A 17 6.59 8.72 -6.18
N LEU A 18 5.49 8.66 -5.45
CA LEU A 18 4.48 7.64 -5.64
C LEU A 18 3.21 8.30 -6.17
N GLY A 19 2.81 7.96 -7.40
CA GLY A 19 1.55 8.42 -7.99
C GLY A 19 0.44 7.38 -7.88
N ARG A 20 -0.81 7.83 -7.96
CA ARG A 20 -1.97 6.94 -8.11
C ARG A 20 -1.82 6.00 -9.32
N ALA A 21 -1.28 6.50 -10.43
CA ALA A 21 -1.04 5.72 -11.64
C ALA A 21 0.00 4.61 -11.44
N ASP A 22 1.09 4.86 -10.69
CA ASP A 22 2.10 3.85 -10.39
C ASP A 22 1.53 2.73 -9.52
N VAL A 23 0.70 3.08 -8.54
CA VAL A 23 -0.04 2.10 -7.72
C VAL A 23 -0.95 1.22 -8.59
N LEU A 24 -1.73 1.83 -9.49
CA LEU A 24 -2.61 1.12 -10.42
C LEU A 24 -1.84 0.21 -11.39
N ARG A 25 -0.68 0.66 -11.87
CA ARG A 25 0.20 -0.16 -12.71
C ARG A 25 0.77 -1.33 -11.93
N ALA A 26 1.21 -1.11 -10.69
CA ALA A 26 1.76 -2.15 -9.82
C ALA A 26 0.75 -3.27 -9.50
N VAL A 27 -0.52 -2.92 -9.25
CA VAL A 27 -1.57 -3.94 -9.03
C VAL A 27 -1.99 -4.66 -10.31
N ARG A 28 -1.92 -4.01 -11.48
CA ARG A 28 -2.20 -4.66 -12.78
C ARG A 28 -1.10 -5.63 -13.21
N ASP A 29 0.16 -5.27 -12.95
CA ASP A 29 1.33 -5.98 -13.44
C ASP A 29 1.67 -7.23 -12.61
N GLY A 30 1.15 -7.35 -11.38
CA GLY A 30 1.55 -8.41 -10.47
C GLY A 30 0.43 -8.94 -9.58
N ARG A 31 0.40 -10.27 -9.45
CA ARG A 31 -0.35 -10.95 -8.40
C ARG A 31 0.34 -10.67 -7.07
N LEU A 32 -0.18 -9.68 -6.33
CA LEU A 32 0.29 -9.35 -4.99
C LEU A 32 -0.07 -10.49 -4.03
N GLY A 33 0.78 -10.74 -3.05
CA GLY A 33 0.67 -11.81 -2.10
C GLY A 33 -0.50 -11.69 -1.11
N LEU A 34 -0.49 -12.58 -0.12
CA LEU A 34 -1.53 -12.69 0.89
C LEU A 34 -1.56 -11.46 1.80
N VAL A 35 -2.75 -10.86 1.93
CA VAL A 35 -3.00 -9.79 2.89
C VAL A 35 -2.91 -10.36 4.31
N ARG A 36 -1.90 -9.93 5.07
CA ARG A 36 -1.68 -10.41 6.46
C ARG A 36 -2.46 -9.64 7.51
N GLN A 37 -2.34 -8.31 7.51
CA GLN A 37 -2.92 -7.43 8.55
C GLN A 37 -3.47 -6.12 7.99
N HIS A 38 -2.82 -5.55 6.97
CA HIS A 38 -3.25 -4.31 6.35
C HIS A 38 -3.37 -4.48 4.83
N ALA A 39 -4.55 -4.16 4.32
CA ALA A 39 -4.85 -4.13 2.89
C ALA A 39 -5.31 -2.75 2.46
N VAL A 40 -5.01 -2.40 1.22
CA VAL A 40 -5.61 -1.28 0.52
C VAL A 40 -6.67 -1.82 -0.43
N GLU A 41 -7.85 -1.21 -0.44
CA GLU A 41 -8.90 -1.54 -1.39
C GLU A 41 -8.70 -0.70 -2.67
N ILE A 42 -8.47 -1.38 -3.78
CA ILE A 42 -8.27 -0.77 -5.11
C ILE A 42 -9.20 -1.49 -6.07
N GLU A 43 -10.11 -0.76 -6.72
CA GLU A 43 -11.09 -1.32 -7.66
C GLU A 43 -11.89 -2.50 -7.08
N LYS A 44 -12.32 -2.40 -5.80
CA LYS A 44 -13.02 -3.46 -5.04
C LYS A 44 -12.19 -4.72 -4.73
N GLN A 45 -10.89 -4.70 -4.99
CA GLN A 45 -9.98 -5.78 -4.66
C GLN A 45 -9.07 -5.34 -3.50
N LEU A 46 -8.88 -6.24 -2.52
CA LEU A 46 -8.00 -6.00 -1.40
C LEU A 46 -6.58 -6.44 -1.76
N TYR A 47 -5.64 -5.50 -1.62
CA TYR A 47 -4.23 -5.74 -1.91
C TYR A 47 -3.36 -5.45 -0.68
N PRO A 48 -2.28 -6.21 -0.45
CA PRO A 48 -1.38 -5.99 0.68
C PRO A 48 -0.67 -4.64 0.55
N VAL A 49 -0.84 -3.76 1.54
CA VAL A 49 -0.29 -2.39 1.54
C VAL A 49 1.22 -2.39 1.28
N LYS A 50 1.96 -3.28 1.96
CA LYS A 50 3.42 -3.35 1.82
C LYS A 50 3.83 -3.74 0.42
N GLU A 51 3.21 -4.75 -0.15
CA GLU A 51 3.59 -5.26 -1.46
C GLU A 51 3.21 -4.29 -2.58
N VAL A 52 2.03 -3.66 -2.50
CA VAL A 52 1.62 -2.58 -3.42
C VAL A 52 2.66 -1.46 -3.40
N PHE A 53 3.03 -1.02 -2.20
CA PHE A 53 3.97 0.08 -2.03
C PHE A 53 5.36 -0.29 -2.55
N ALA A 54 5.86 -1.49 -2.22
CA ALA A 54 7.14 -1.98 -2.70
C ALA A 54 7.19 -2.07 -4.22
N ARG A 55 6.13 -2.59 -4.86
CA ARG A 55 6.05 -2.69 -6.33
C ARG A 55 5.92 -1.34 -7.01
N ALA A 56 5.14 -0.43 -6.44
CA ALA A 56 4.93 0.89 -7.02
C ALA A 56 6.14 1.81 -6.85
N THR A 57 6.91 1.66 -5.75
CA THR A 57 8.11 2.47 -5.48
C THR A 57 9.41 1.81 -5.91
N GLY A 58 9.41 0.49 -6.15
CA GLY A 58 10.62 -0.30 -6.37
C GLY A 58 11.48 -0.50 -5.12
N ILE A 59 10.97 -0.17 -3.93
CA ILE A 59 11.69 -0.31 -2.66
C ILE A 59 11.33 -1.63 -1.99
N ASP A 60 12.31 -2.25 -1.31
CA ASP A 60 12.10 -3.49 -0.57
C ASP A 60 11.15 -3.31 0.63
N VAL A 61 10.29 -4.30 0.90
CA VAL A 61 9.34 -4.31 2.03
C VAL A 61 10.01 -4.26 3.41
N LEU A 62 11.31 -4.53 3.48
CA LEU A 62 12.14 -4.42 4.68
C LEU A 62 12.64 -2.98 4.93
N ASP A 63 12.64 -2.14 3.89
CA ASP A 63 13.24 -0.80 3.91
C ASP A 63 12.24 0.29 4.35
N PHE A 64 10.95 -0.05 4.46
CA PHE A 64 9.91 0.83 5.00
C PHE A 64 8.99 0.13 5.99
N ASN A 65 8.35 0.95 6.83
CA ASN A 65 7.38 0.45 7.79
C ASN A 65 5.94 0.48 7.23
N THR A 66 5.08 -0.42 7.69
CA THR A 66 3.68 -0.52 7.26
C THR A 66 2.93 0.80 7.46
N THR A 67 3.23 1.53 8.54
CA THR A 67 2.64 2.84 8.84
C THR A 67 2.96 3.88 7.78
N GLN A 68 4.20 3.89 7.25
CA GLN A 68 4.61 4.83 6.20
C GLN A 68 3.88 4.52 4.89
N ALA A 69 3.84 3.25 4.49
CA ALA A 69 3.09 2.82 3.30
C ALA A 69 1.59 3.14 3.43
N ARG A 70 0.99 2.90 4.61
CA ARG A 70 -0.40 3.28 4.92
C ARG A 70 -0.63 4.78 4.76
N GLY A 71 0.25 5.59 5.33
CA GLY A 71 0.17 7.04 5.27
C GLY A 71 0.27 7.55 3.83
N ALA A 72 1.20 7.01 3.04
CA ALA A 72 1.37 7.36 1.63
C ALA A 72 0.13 7.02 0.80
N LEU A 73 -0.39 5.78 0.91
CA LEU A 73 -1.59 5.37 0.17
C LEU A 73 -2.83 6.18 0.61
N ARG A 74 -2.97 6.48 1.90
CA ARG A 74 -4.09 7.30 2.39
C ARG A 74 -3.99 8.75 1.89
N ARG A 75 -2.78 9.30 1.73
CA ARG A 75 -2.56 10.63 1.12
C ARG A 75 -2.87 10.66 -0.37
N LEU A 76 -2.76 9.52 -1.05
CA LEU A 76 -3.19 9.32 -2.44
C LEU A 76 -4.70 9.05 -2.58
N GLY A 77 -5.46 9.14 -1.49
CA GLY A 77 -6.91 8.91 -1.51
C GLY A 77 -7.34 7.45 -1.56
N PHE A 78 -6.43 6.49 -1.34
CA PHE A 78 -6.81 5.08 -1.26
C PHE A 78 -7.38 4.71 0.11
N ASP A 79 -8.39 3.83 0.11
CA ASP A 79 -9.00 3.31 1.33
C ASP A 79 -8.13 2.18 1.89
N VAL A 80 -7.52 2.41 3.05
CA VAL A 80 -6.65 1.42 3.69
C VAL A 80 -7.39 0.77 4.86
N ARG A 81 -7.61 -0.54 4.74
CA ARG A 81 -8.30 -1.37 5.72
C ARG A 81 -7.30 -2.22 6.50
N THR A 82 -7.62 -2.42 7.77
CA THR A 82 -6.90 -3.36 8.63
C THR A 82 -7.73 -4.63 8.70
N VAL A 83 -7.27 -5.68 8.01
CA VAL A 83 -7.82 -7.02 8.15
C VAL A 83 -7.12 -7.69 9.33
N SER A 84 -7.72 -7.56 10.51
CA SER A 84 -7.23 -8.31 11.65
C SER A 84 -7.47 -9.81 11.38
N PRO A 85 -6.48 -10.70 11.58
CA PRO A 85 -6.70 -12.15 11.52
C PRO A 85 -7.51 -12.58 12.75
N LEU A 86 -8.78 -12.20 12.81
CA LEU A 86 -9.69 -12.58 13.88
C LEU A 86 -10.34 -13.90 13.52
N GLY A 87 -9.62 -14.96 13.88
CA GLY A 87 -10.08 -16.32 13.89
C GLY A 87 -9.52 -17.10 15.08
N HIS A 88 -9.41 -16.50 16.27
CA HIS A 88 -9.38 -17.30 17.50
C HIS A 88 -10.44 -16.80 18.48
N ARG A 89 -11.25 -17.78 18.89
CA ARG A 89 -12.60 -17.67 19.41
C ARG A 89 -12.65 -17.04 20.79
N ARG A 90 -13.80 -16.40 21.04
CA ARG A 90 -14.40 -16.28 22.37
C ARG A 90 -14.48 -17.66 23.04
N HIS A 91 -14.08 -17.74 24.31
CA HIS A 91 -14.63 -18.63 25.34
C HIS A 91 -14.58 -17.79 26.63
N HIS A 92 -15.72 -17.19 27.01
CA HIS A 92 -16.72 -17.66 27.98
C HIS A 92 -16.27 -17.41 29.42
#